data_AF-A0A924FS20-F1
#
_entry.id   AF-A0A924FS20-F1
#
_cell.length_a   1.000
_cell.length_b   1.000
_cell.length_c   1.000
_cell.angle_alpha   90.00
_cell.angle_beta   90.00
_cell.angle_gamma   90.00
#
_symmetry.space_group_name_H-M   'P 1'
#
loop_
_entity.id
_entity.type
_entity.pdbx_description
1 polymer ?
#
loop_
_entity_poly.entity_id
_entity_poly.type
_entity_poly.pdbx_seq_one_letter_code
_entity_poly.pdbx_strand_id
1 'polypeptide(L)'
;ANTVNGAITSIQAVYVPADDFTDPAAVHTFSHLSASIVLSRKRAAEGLYPAIDPLQSNSKMAAPGIIGERHYALAQEIRHTLAQYADLRDIIAMLGLEQLSTEDRNVVGRARRLERFLTQPFFTTGQFTGHTGKLVSLAQALDGCERILRDEFKDTPESALYMIGAIEEAKAKPSAPKTAPQAAPTPAPASVSHAS
;
A
#
# COMPACT_ATOMS: atom_id res chain seq x y z
N ALA A 1 18.85 8.48 -16.85
CA ALA A 1 19.44 9.62 -17.60
C ALA A 1 18.85 9.62 -19.00
N ASN A 2 18.50 10.78 -19.54
CA ASN A 2 17.90 10.90 -20.87
C ASN A 2 18.86 11.67 -21.78
N THR A 3 19.09 11.15 -22.98
CA THR A 3 19.90 11.79 -24.02
C THR A 3 19.05 11.95 -25.27
N VAL A 4 19.47 12.79 -26.22
CA VAL A 4 18.75 13.00 -27.48
C VAL A 4 18.56 11.69 -28.27
N ASN A 5 19.46 10.71 -28.07
CA ASN A 5 19.49 9.46 -28.82
C ASN A 5 18.93 8.25 -28.04
N GLY A 6 18.47 8.44 -26.80
CA GLY A 6 17.97 7.33 -25.99
C GLY A 6 17.74 7.67 -24.52
N ALA A 7 16.87 6.89 -23.90
CA ALA A 7 16.49 7.01 -22.50
C ALA A 7 16.83 5.74 -21.72
N ILE A 8 17.39 5.91 -20.52
CA ILE A 8 17.59 4.81 -19.57
C ILE A 8 16.71 5.07 -18.33
N THR A 9 15.83 4.10 -18.04
CA THR A 9 15.03 4.03 -16.82
C THR A 9 15.62 2.96 -15.90
N SER A 10 16.19 3.38 -14.78
CA SER A 10 16.81 2.48 -13.79
C SER A 10 15.92 2.34 -12.56
N ILE A 11 15.68 1.10 -12.13
CA ILE A 11 15.08 0.79 -10.83
C ILE A 11 16.19 0.25 -9.93
N GLN A 12 16.38 0.88 -8.77
CA GLN A 12 17.46 0.55 -7.84
C GLN A 12 16.85 0.15 -6.50
N ALA A 13 17.31 -0.98 -5.96
CA ALA A 13 16.98 -1.38 -4.59
C ALA A 13 18.03 -0.80 -3.65
N VAL A 14 17.58 0.06 -2.73
CA VAL A 14 18.44 0.68 -1.71
C VAL A 14 18.08 0.06 -0.36
N TYR A 15 19.05 -0.60 0.27
CA TYR A 15 18.90 -1.08 1.64
C TYR A 15 19.24 0.04 2.61
N VAL A 16 18.33 0.34 3.54
CA VAL A 16 18.52 1.35 4.58
C VAL A 16 18.84 0.62 5.89
N PRO A 17 20.07 0.73 6.42
CA PRO A 17 20.44 0.08 7.68
C PRO A 17 19.56 0.56 8.82
N ALA A 18 19.08 -0.38 9.65
CA ALA A 18 18.28 -0.10 10.85
C ALA A 18 17.04 0.80 10.62
N ASP A 19 16.51 0.85 9.39
CA ASP A 19 15.42 1.75 9.00
C ASP A 19 15.74 3.26 9.24
N ASP A 20 17.03 3.63 9.32
CA ASP A 20 17.49 5.01 9.52
C ASP A 20 17.66 5.77 8.18
N PHE A 21 16.63 6.50 7.79
CA PHE A 21 16.63 7.34 6.58
C PHE A 21 17.46 8.61 6.72
N THR A 22 17.98 8.92 7.91
CA THR A 22 18.87 10.06 8.15
C THR A 22 20.34 9.69 7.96
N ASP A 23 20.64 8.42 7.73
CA ASP A 23 21.99 7.95 7.40
C ASP A 23 22.56 8.72 6.18
N PRO A 24 23.79 9.24 6.25
CA PRO A 24 24.38 10.04 5.18
C PRO A 24 24.42 9.33 3.81
N ALA A 25 24.61 8.00 3.78
CA ALA A 25 24.66 7.25 2.53
C ALA A 25 23.27 7.14 1.90
N ALA A 26 22.23 6.94 2.72
CA ALA A 26 20.84 6.96 2.28
C ALA A 26 20.46 8.34 1.70
N VAL A 27 20.75 9.41 2.45
CA VAL A 27 20.47 10.80 2.03
C VAL A 27 21.15 11.15 0.71
N HIS A 28 22.44 10.83 0.56
CA HIS A 28 23.17 11.06 -0.70
C HIS A 28 22.54 10.31 -1.86
N THR A 29 22.18 9.04 -1.67
CA THR A 29 21.56 8.22 -2.72
C THR A 29 20.22 8.81 -3.16
N PHE A 30 19.36 9.20 -2.21
CA PHE A 30 18.05 9.76 -2.53
C PHE A 30 18.11 11.08 -3.30
N SER A 31 19.15 11.90 -3.08
CA SER A 31 19.31 13.19 -3.78
C SER A 31 19.38 13.07 -5.31
N HIS A 32 19.92 11.94 -5.80
CA HIS A 32 20.07 11.66 -7.23
C HIS A 32 18.84 11.01 -7.85
N LEU A 33 17.89 10.53 -7.05
CA LEU A 33 16.71 9.85 -7.57
C LEU A 33 15.65 10.84 -8.08
N SER A 34 14.92 10.41 -9.10
CA SER A 34 13.77 11.16 -9.63
C SER A 34 12.46 10.80 -8.92
N ALA A 35 12.41 9.62 -8.31
CA ALA A 35 11.36 9.15 -7.44
C ALA A 35 11.94 8.17 -6.42
N SER A 36 11.37 8.14 -5.22
CA SER A 36 11.67 7.17 -4.18
C SER A 36 10.38 6.47 -3.74
N ILE A 37 10.45 5.14 -3.66
CA ILE A 37 9.38 4.31 -3.13
C ILE A 37 9.92 3.68 -1.86
N VAL A 38 9.38 4.10 -0.72
CA VAL A 38 9.80 3.62 0.60
C VAL A 38 8.94 2.42 0.98
N LEU A 39 9.59 1.31 1.32
CA LEU A 39 8.92 0.11 1.84
C LEU A 39 9.01 0.09 3.36
N SER A 40 7.87 -0.08 4.04
CA SER A 40 7.77 0.01 5.49
C SER A 40 7.47 -1.35 6.13
N ARG A 41 8.26 -1.70 7.15
CA ARG A 41 8.02 -2.89 7.99
C ARG A 41 6.67 -2.84 8.69
N LYS A 42 6.24 -1.64 9.13
CA LYS A 42 4.93 -1.43 9.78
C LYS A 42 3.78 -1.82 8.84
N ARG A 43 3.83 -1.38 7.58
CA ARG A 43 2.84 -1.73 6.55
C ARG A 43 2.81 -3.24 6.28
N ALA A 44 3.99 -3.86 6.17
CA ALA A 44 4.08 -5.31 5.98
C ALA A 44 3.48 -6.10 7.17
N ALA A 45 3.72 -5.65 8.40
CA ALA A 45 3.15 -6.26 9.61
C ALA A 45 1.61 -6.12 9.68
N GLU A 46 1.06 -5.05 9.10
CA GLU A 46 -0.39 -4.84 8.94
C GLU A 46 -1.01 -5.66 7.78
N GLY A 47 -0.20 -6.47 7.09
CA GLY A 47 -0.59 -7.28 5.94
C GLY A 47 -0.83 -6.47 4.65
N LEU A 48 -0.37 -5.22 4.58
CA LEU A 48 -0.57 -4.36 3.42
C LEU A 48 0.55 -4.62 2.39
N TYR A 49 0.20 -5.25 1.27
CA TYR A 49 1.13 -5.49 0.15
C TYR A 49 0.64 -4.84 -1.16
N PRO A 50 1.52 -4.14 -1.91
CA PRO A 50 2.92 -3.87 -1.57
C PRO A 50 3.06 -2.94 -0.36
N ALA A 51 4.10 -3.16 0.45
CA ALA A 51 4.29 -2.48 1.74
C ALA A 51 4.83 -1.04 1.57
N ILE A 52 4.28 -0.30 0.62
CA ILE A 52 4.68 1.07 0.29
C ILE A 52 4.18 2.02 1.38
N ASP A 53 5.06 2.90 1.85
CA ASP A 53 4.68 4.03 2.68
C ASP A 53 4.36 5.24 1.77
N PRO A 54 3.08 5.61 1.61
CA PRO A 54 2.69 6.70 0.72
C PRO A 54 3.08 8.08 1.25
N LEU A 55 3.37 8.24 2.55
CA LEU A 55 3.77 9.53 3.12
C LEU A 55 5.28 9.75 2.98
N GLN A 56 6.08 8.68 3.09
CA GLN A 56 7.54 8.73 2.93
C GLN A 56 8.01 8.61 1.46
N SER A 57 7.18 8.03 0.59
CA SER A 57 7.46 7.96 -0.85
C SER A 57 7.22 9.30 -1.54
N ASN A 58 8.03 9.62 -2.56
CA ASN A 58 7.90 10.85 -3.33
C ASN A 58 8.33 10.68 -4.81
N SER A 59 7.94 11.64 -5.65
CA SER A 59 8.34 11.68 -7.05
C SER A 59 8.42 13.12 -7.54
N LYS A 60 9.51 13.48 -8.23
CA LYS A 60 9.66 14.78 -8.92
C LYS A 60 8.66 14.94 -10.06
N MET A 61 8.08 13.84 -10.54
CA MET A 61 7.05 13.85 -11.58
C MET A 61 5.65 14.12 -11.04
N ALA A 62 5.44 14.11 -9.72
CA ALA A 62 4.16 14.42 -9.11
C ALA A 62 3.92 15.95 -9.09
N ALA A 63 3.82 16.54 -10.28
CA ALA A 63 3.56 17.95 -10.50
C ALA A 63 2.39 18.11 -11.50
N PRO A 64 1.50 19.10 -11.34
CA PRO A 64 0.32 19.27 -12.20
C PRO A 64 0.67 19.33 -13.69
N GLY A 65 1.76 20.02 -14.06
CA GLY A 65 2.21 20.13 -15.45
C GLY A 65 2.72 18.83 -16.08
N ILE A 66 2.94 17.77 -15.30
CA ILE A 66 3.44 16.47 -15.78
C ILE A 66 2.32 15.43 -15.77
N ILE A 67 1.59 15.31 -14.66
CA ILE A 67 0.57 14.26 -14.46
C ILE A 67 -0.87 14.73 -14.65
N GLY A 68 -1.07 16.05 -14.84
CA GLY A 68 -2.38 16.68 -14.94
C GLY A 68 -2.99 17.03 -13.59
N GLU A 69 -3.90 18.01 -13.60
CA GLU A 69 -4.55 18.56 -12.40
C GLU A 69 -5.33 17.50 -11.60
N ARG A 70 -6.14 16.68 -12.29
CA ARG A 70 -6.96 15.66 -11.62
C ARG A 70 -6.11 14.67 -10.83
N HIS A 71 -5.03 14.16 -11.44
CA HIS A 71 -4.15 13.21 -10.78
C HIS A 71 -3.43 13.87 -9.60
N TYR A 72 -2.90 15.07 -9.80
CA TYR A 72 -2.20 15.79 -8.74
C TYR A 72 -3.12 16.10 -7.55
N ALA A 73 -4.32 16.63 -7.79
CA ALA A 73 -5.28 16.94 -6.75
C ALA A 73 -5.67 15.69 -5.93
N LEU A 74 -5.98 14.58 -6.61
CA LEU A 74 -6.30 13.31 -5.94
C LEU A 74 -5.11 12.80 -5.10
N ALA A 75 -3.89 12.88 -5.63
CA ALA A 75 -2.70 12.48 -4.90
C ALA A 75 -2.48 13.31 -3.63
N GLN A 76 -2.71 14.63 -3.69
CA GLN A 76 -2.63 15.50 -2.51
C GLN A 76 -3.71 15.17 -1.48
N GLU A 77 -4.95 14.95 -1.93
CA GLU A 77 -6.08 14.63 -1.05
C GLU A 77 -5.90 13.26 -0.34
N ILE A 78 -5.41 12.25 -1.06
CA ILE A 78 -5.02 10.95 -0.47
C ILE A 78 -3.95 11.17 0.61
N ARG A 79 -2.88 11.90 0.30
CA ARG A 79 -1.79 12.15 1.25
C ARG A 79 -2.27 12.91 2.48
N HIS A 80 -3.12 13.92 2.30
CA HIS A 80 -3.70 14.68 3.40
C HIS A 80 -4.55 13.79 4.31
N THR A 81 -5.44 12.98 3.72
CA THR A 81 -6.30 12.04 4.46
C THR A 81 -5.47 11.03 5.26
N LEU A 82 -4.41 10.49 4.66
CA LEU A 82 -3.51 9.53 5.33
C LEU A 82 -2.65 10.18 6.41
N ALA A 83 -2.25 11.44 6.24
CA ALA A 83 -1.52 12.20 7.25
C ALA A 83 -2.41 12.48 8.48
N GLN A 84 -3.64 12.97 8.27
CA GLN A 84 -4.61 13.16 9.35
C GLN A 84 -4.88 11.84 10.10
N TYR A 85 -5.05 10.74 9.37
CA TYR A 85 -5.18 9.42 10.00
C TYR A 85 -3.94 9.03 10.83
N ALA A 86 -2.74 9.37 10.36
CA ALA A 86 -1.52 9.10 11.10
C ALA A 86 -1.48 9.85 12.43
N ASP A 87 -1.88 11.12 12.45
CA ASP A 87 -1.94 11.96 13.66
C ASP A 87 -2.99 11.44 14.66
N LEU A 88 -4.14 10.98 14.16
CA LEU A 88 -5.22 10.42 14.99
C LEU A 88 -4.89 9.02 15.55
N ARG A 89 -3.90 8.32 14.99
CA ARG A 89 -3.61 6.92 15.32
C ARG A 89 -3.21 6.71 16.78
N ASP A 90 -2.40 7.61 17.32
CA ASP A 90 -1.92 7.52 18.71
C ASP A 90 -3.06 7.82 19.69
N ILE A 91 -3.94 8.76 19.35
CA ILE A 91 -5.16 9.06 20.10
C ILE A 91 -6.07 7.82 20.12
N ILE A 92 -6.29 7.18 18.97
CA ILE A 92 -7.09 5.95 18.86
C ILE A 92 -6.49 4.83 19.72
N ALA A 93 -5.17 4.68 19.71
CA ALA A 93 -4.49 3.64 20.48
C ALA A 93 -4.63 3.84 22.00
N MET A 94 -4.69 5.09 22.47
CA MET A 94 -4.82 5.42 23.89
C MET A 94 -6.27 5.49 24.38
N LEU A 95 -7.17 6.11 23.61
CA LEU A 95 -8.52 6.46 24.04
C LEU A 95 -9.62 5.60 23.37
N GLY A 96 -9.31 4.94 22.27
CA GLY A 96 -10.27 4.22 21.44
C GLY A 96 -10.97 5.11 20.41
N LEU A 97 -11.52 4.47 19.37
CA LEU A 97 -12.14 5.15 18.23
C LEU A 97 -13.42 5.92 18.58
N GLU A 98 -14.12 5.50 19.64
CA GLU A 98 -15.38 6.12 20.11
C GLU A 98 -15.19 7.54 20.66
N GLN A 99 -13.95 7.91 21.03
CA GLN A 99 -13.64 9.22 21.62
C GLN A 99 -13.37 10.31 20.56
N LEU A 100 -13.31 9.93 19.29
CA LEU A 100 -13.09 10.85 18.18
C LEU A 100 -14.37 11.62 17.83
N SER A 101 -14.19 12.83 17.29
CA SER A 101 -15.30 13.57 16.70
C SER A 101 -15.90 12.79 15.52
N THR A 102 -17.14 13.09 15.13
CA THR A 102 -17.76 12.40 13.99
C THR A 102 -16.97 12.64 12.69
N GLU A 103 -16.39 13.83 12.53
CA GLU A 103 -15.54 14.17 11.40
C GLU A 103 -14.25 13.35 11.37
N ASP A 104 -13.55 13.25 12.51
CA ASP A 104 -12.33 12.45 12.63
C ASP A 104 -12.58 10.97 12.36
N ARG A 105 -13.71 10.42 12.87
CA ARG A 105 -14.10 9.03 12.56
C ARG A 105 -14.31 8.82 11.06
N ASN A 106 -14.88 9.81 10.36
CA ASN A 106 -15.05 9.73 8.91
C ASN A 106 -13.69 9.72 8.19
N VAL A 107 -12.76 10.59 8.61
CA VAL A 107 -11.39 10.62 8.09
C VAL A 107 -10.69 9.28 8.30
N VAL A 108 -10.77 8.72 9.51
CA VAL A 108 -10.21 7.40 9.83
C VAL A 108 -10.82 6.32 8.94
N GLY A 109 -12.15 6.30 8.78
CA GLY A 109 -12.83 5.33 7.94
C GLY A 109 -12.39 5.43 6.47
N ARG A 110 -12.26 6.64 5.93
CA ARG A 110 -11.80 6.89 4.57
C ARG A 110 -10.34 6.45 4.39
N ALA A 111 -9.48 6.83 5.33
CA ALA A 111 -8.06 6.46 5.31
C ALA A 111 -7.85 4.94 5.34
N ARG A 112 -8.55 4.21 6.22
CA ARG A 112 -8.44 2.75 6.30
C ARG A 112 -8.89 2.08 5.01
N ARG A 113 -9.95 2.58 4.38
CA ARG A 113 -10.42 2.10 3.07
C ARG A 113 -9.40 2.36 1.96
N LEU A 114 -8.79 3.55 1.93
CA LEU A 114 -7.70 3.87 1.00
C LEU A 114 -6.51 2.94 1.21
N GLU A 115 -6.07 2.71 2.45
CA GLU A 115 -4.95 1.82 2.74
C GLU A 115 -5.21 0.38 2.26
N ARG A 116 -6.44 -0.12 2.41
CA ARG A 116 -6.81 -1.44 1.87
C ARG A 116 -6.88 -1.42 0.35
N PHE A 117 -7.46 -0.41 -0.26
CA PHE A 117 -7.56 -0.30 -1.72
C PHE A 117 -6.20 -0.16 -2.41
N LEU A 118 -5.21 0.46 -1.76
CA LEU A 118 -3.84 0.55 -2.27
C LEU A 118 -3.07 -0.79 -2.22
N THR A 119 -3.66 -1.84 -1.64
CA THR A 119 -3.10 -3.20 -1.73
C THR A 119 -3.45 -3.84 -3.07
N GLN A 120 -2.52 -4.61 -3.63
CA GLN A 120 -2.70 -5.24 -4.93
C GLN A 120 -2.08 -6.64 -4.97
N PRO A 121 -2.81 -7.66 -5.44
CA PRO A 121 -2.25 -8.99 -5.63
C PRO A 121 -1.29 -8.99 -6.83
N PHE A 122 -0.05 -9.39 -6.59
CA PHE A 122 0.99 -9.49 -7.62
C PHE A 122 0.94 -10.85 -8.33
N PHE A 123 1.21 -10.84 -9.63
CA PHE A 123 1.30 -12.06 -10.43
C PHE A 123 2.38 -13.03 -9.90
N THR A 124 3.49 -12.49 -9.39
CA THR A 124 4.61 -13.26 -8.86
C THR A 124 4.33 -13.93 -7.52
N THR A 125 3.36 -13.42 -6.76
CA THR A 125 3.03 -13.93 -5.41
C THR A 125 1.79 -14.82 -5.40
N GLY A 126 1.17 -15.08 -6.56
CA GLY A 126 -0.07 -15.84 -6.66
C GLY A 126 0.01 -17.26 -6.07
N GLN A 127 1.16 -17.93 -6.21
CA GLN A 127 1.39 -19.27 -5.65
C GLN A 127 1.43 -19.29 -4.12
N PHE A 128 1.79 -18.17 -3.47
CA PHE A 128 1.90 -18.07 -2.02
C PHE A 128 0.66 -17.47 -1.36
N THR A 129 -0.05 -16.60 -2.08
CA THR A 129 -1.19 -15.85 -1.55
C THR A 129 -2.53 -16.48 -1.89
N GLY A 130 -2.59 -17.36 -2.89
CA GLY A 130 -3.85 -17.88 -3.43
C GLY A 130 -4.69 -16.84 -4.18
N HIS A 131 -4.17 -15.61 -4.36
CA HIS A 131 -4.82 -14.56 -5.11
C HIS A 131 -4.30 -14.50 -6.54
N THR A 132 -5.20 -14.40 -7.52
CA THR A 132 -4.81 -14.15 -8.91
C THR A 132 -4.28 -12.73 -9.03
N GLY A 133 -3.09 -12.60 -9.63
CA GLY A 133 -2.48 -11.29 -9.88
C GLY A 133 -3.38 -10.38 -10.70
N LYS A 134 -3.34 -9.09 -10.38
CA LYS A 134 -4.16 -8.07 -11.05
C LYS A 134 -3.27 -6.97 -11.61
N LEU A 135 -3.65 -6.46 -12.77
CA LEU A 135 -3.08 -5.26 -13.38
C LEU A 135 -4.15 -4.18 -13.38
N VAL A 136 -3.83 -3.01 -12.82
CA VAL A 136 -4.76 -1.88 -12.69
C VAL A 136 -4.26 -0.74 -13.57
N SER A 137 -5.11 -0.22 -14.44
CA SER A 137 -4.77 0.95 -15.26
C SER A 137 -4.78 2.23 -14.40
N LEU A 138 -4.04 3.26 -14.84
CA LEU A 138 -4.02 4.55 -14.16
C LEU A 138 -5.44 5.13 -13.98
N ALA A 139 -6.28 5.04 -15.00
CA ALA A 139 -7.64 5.56 -14.94
C ALA A 139 -8.48 4.84 -13.87
N GLN A 140 -8.35 3.51 -13.75
CA GLN A 140 -9.05 2.73 -12.72
C GLN A 140 -8.55 3.02 -11.31
N ALA A 141 -7.24 3.22 -11.14
CA ALA A 141 -6.67 3.59 -9.84
C ALA A 141 -7.16 4.96 -9.38
N LEU A 142 -7.15 5.96 -10.28
CA LEU A 142 -7.64 7.31 -9.99
C LEU A 142 -9.13 7.31 -9.67
N ASP A 143 -9.94 6.61 -10.48
CA ASP A 143 -11.39 6.48 -10.25
C ASP A 143 -11.67 5.83 -8.89
N GLY A 144 -10.99 4.73 -8.56
CA GLY A 144 -11.17 4.05 -7.29
C GLY A 144 -10.83 4.93 -6.09
N CYS A 145 -9.70 5.63 -6.13
CA CYS A 145 -9.31 6.56 -5.07
C CYS A 145 -10.31 7.71 -4.93
N GLU A 146 -10.73 8.32 -6.05
CA GLU A 146 -11.69 9.44 -6.06
C GLU A 146 -13.03 9.05 -5.45
N ARG A 147 -13.53 7.85 -5.76
CA ARG A 147 -14.81 7.36 -5.22
C ARG A 147 -14.75 7.01 -3.75
N ILE A 148 -13.61 6.48 -3.27
CA ILE A 148 -13.37 6.27 -1.84
C ILE A 148 -13.30 7.62 -1.11
N LEU A 149 -12.61 8.62 -1.70
CA LEU A 149 -12.52 9.96 -1.14
C LEU A 149 -13.89 10.66 -1.04
N ARG A 150 -14.79 10.38 -1.99
CA ARG A 150 -16.18 10.85 -2.02
C ARG A 150 -17.16 10.04 -1.17
N ASP A 151 -16.65 9.15 -0.31
CA ASP A 151 -17.44 8.34 0.61
C ASP A 151 -18.45 7.39 -0.05
N GLU A 152 -18.31 7.06 -1.34
CA GLU A 152 -19.20 6.10 -2.02
C GLU A 152 -19.15 4.70 -1.37
N PHE A 153 -18.05 4.37 -0.69
CA PHE A 153 -17.82 3.09 -0.03
C PHE A 153 -17.92 3.16 1.50
N LYS A 154 -18.53 4.24 2.06
CA LYS A 154 -18.61 4.45 3.52
C LYS A 154 -19.32 3.33 4.29
N ASP A 155 -20.26 2.64 3.66
CA ASP A 155 -21.03 1.55 4.28
C ASP A 155 -20.44 0.18 3.88
N THR A 156 -19.41 0.17 3.04
CA THR A 156 -18.73 -1.05 2.61
C THR A 156 -17.70 -1.48 3.67
N PRO A 157 -17.65 -2.77 4.03
CA PRO A 157 -16.60 -3.30 4.90
C PRO A 157 -15.20 -3.06 4.32
N GLU A 158 -14.24 -2.64 5.14
CA GLU A 158 -12.84 -2.39 4.71
C GLU A 158 -12.21 -3.62 4.03
N SER A 159 -12.60 -4.83 4.43
CA SER A 159 -12.10 -6.09 3.88
C SER A 159 -12.50 -6.32 2.41
N ALA A 160 -13.57 -5.68 1.93
CA ALA A 160 -13.99 -5.77 0.54
C ALA A 160 -13.00 -5.04 -0.40
N LEU A 161 -12.30 -4.02 0.11
CA LEU A 161 -11.30 -3.25 -0.62
C LEU A 161 -9.88 -3.85 -0.53
N TYR A 162 -9.71 -4.94 0.21
CA TYR A 162 -8.40 -5.57 0.40
C TYR A 162 -8.06 -6.56 -0.72
N MET A 163 -6.84 -6.45 -1.26
CA MET A 163 -6.28 -7.30 -2.32
C MET A 163 -7.19 -7.41 -3.54
N ILE A 164 -7.65 -6.27 -4.06
CA ILE A 164 -8.45 -6.19 -5.27
C ILE A 164 -7.67 -5.49 -6.40
N GLY A 165 -8.18 -5.61 -7.62
CA GLY A 165 -7.71 -4.82 -8.76
C GLY A 165 -8.46 -3.49 -8.86
N ALA A 166 -9.42 -3.43 -9.79
CA ALA A 166 -10.28 -2.25 -9.95
C ALA A 166 -11.32 -2.14 -8.84
N ILE A 167 -11.77 -0.92 -8.55
CA ILE A 167 -12.73 -0.63 -7.48
C ILE A 167 -14.07 -1.37 -7.61
N GLU A 168 -14.47 -1.71 -8.83
CA GLU A 168 -15.71 -2.48 -9.09
C GLU A 168 -15.68 -3.89 -8.46
N GLU A 169 -14.50 -4.47 -8.27
CA GLU A 169 -14.36 -5.78 -7.62
C GLU A 169 -14.85 -5.75 -6.16
N ALA A 170 -14.83 -4.57 -5.51
CA ALA A 170 -15.26 -4.42 -4.11
C ALA A 170 -16.75 -4.72 -3.92
N LYS A 171 -17.59 -4.42 -4.91
CA LYS A 171 -19.04 -4.69 -4.86
C LYS A 171 -19.37 -6.16 -5.10
N ALA A 172 -18.50 -6.86 -5.84
CA ALA A 172 -18.69 -8.26 -6.21
C ALA A 172 -18.16 -9.25 -5.16
N LYS A 173 -17.40 -8.77 -4.17
CA LYS A 173 -16.79 -9.61 -3.13
C LYS A 173 -17.75 -9.78 -1.96
N PRO A 174 -18.46 -10.91 -1.80
CA PRO A 174 -19.13 -11.21 -0.54
C PRO A 174 -18.05 -11.29 0.54
N SER A 175 -18.32 -10.73 1.72
CA SER A 175 -17.40 -10.74 2.86
C SER A 175 -16.93 -12.17 3.15
N ALA A 176 -15.70 -12.51 2.79
CA ALA A 176 -15.18 -13.87 2.98
C ALA A 176 -15.06 -14.19 4.49
N PRO A 177 -15.42 -15.42 4.93
CA PRO A 177 -15.35 -15.81 6.33
C PRO A 177 -13.89 -15.94 6.81
N LYS A 178 -13.66 -15.60 8.09
CA LYS A 178 -12.38 -15.71 8.81
C LYS A 178 -11.82 -17.12 8.67
N THR A 179 -10.82 -17.32 7.81
CA THR A 179 -10.05 -18.56 7.79
C THR A 179 -8.87 -18.39 8.74
N ALA A 180 -8.86 -19.20 9.79
CA ALA A 180 -7.80 -19.27 10.80
C ALA A 180 -6.44 -19.62 10.15
N PRO A 181 -5.30 -19.24 10.77
CA PRO A 181 -3.99 -19.55 10.22
C PRO A 181 -3.80 -21.07 10.11
N GLN A 182 -3.56 -21.57 8.89
CA GLN A 182 -3.13 -22.94 8.67
C GLN A 182 -1.76 -23.14 9.32
N ALA A 183 -1.70 -24.15 10.20
CA ALA A 183 -0.50 -24.57 10.91
C ALA A 183 0.63 -24.92 9.93
N ALA A 184 1.85 -24.52 10.30
CA ALA A 184 3.08 -24.86 9.60
C ALA A 184 3.22 -26.38 9.41
N PRO A 185 3.77 -26.85 8.28
CA PRO A 185 3.99 -28.28 8.07
C PRO A 185 5.07 -28.79 9.02
N THR A 186 4.70 -29.75 9.87
CA THR A 186 5.62 -30.54 10.69
C THR A 186 6.66 -31.23 9.79
N PRO A 187 7.97 -31.12 10.05
CA PRO A 187 8.97 -31.83 9.27
C PRO A 187 8.86 -33.35 9.52
N ALA A 188 8.80 -34.13 8.43
CA ALA A 188 8.77 -35.59 8.46
C ALA A 188 10.10 -36.17 9.00
N PRO A 189 10.07 -37.32 9.71
CA PRO A 189 11.28 -37.90 10.28
C PRO A 189 12.16 -38.53 9.18
N ALA A 190 13.45 -38.25 9.23
CA ALA A 190 14.46 -38.84 8.36
C ALA A 190 14.58 -40.34 8.62
N SER A 191 14.23 -41.18 7.64
CA SER A 191 14.51 -42.61 7.64
C SER A 191 15.98 -42.83 7.30
N VAL A 192 16.77 -43.21 8.30
CA VAL A 192 18.14 -43.73 8.14
C VAL A 192 18.03 -45.14 7.56
N SER A 193 18.54 -45.35 6.35
CA SER A 193 18.77 -46.69 5.79
C SER A 193 20.29 -46.91 5.71
N HIS A 194 20.79 -47.67 6.67
CA HIS A 194 22.08 -48.35 6.62
C HIS A 194 21.91 -49.70 5.92
N ALA A 195 22.92 -50.04 5.10
CA ALA A 195 23.42 -51.39 4.79
C ALA A 195 22.47 -52.41 4.14
N SER A 196 22.77 -52.81 2.90
CA SER A 196 23.58 -54.00 2.59
C SER A 196 23.92 -54.04 1.10
#